data_AF-A0A3S3KBK9-F1
#
_entry.id   AF-A0A3S3KBK9-F1
#
_cell.length_a   1.000
_cell.length_b   1.000
_cell.length_c   1.000
_cell.angle_alpha   90.00
_cell.angle_beta   90.00
_cell.angle_gamma   90.00
#
_symmetry.space_group_name_H-M   'P 1'
#
loop_
_entity.id
_entity.type
_entity.pdbx_description
1 polymer ?
#
loop_
_entity_poly.entity_id
_entity_poly.type
_entity_poly.pdbx_seq_one_letter_code
_entity_poly.pdbx_strand_id
1 'polypeptide(L)'
;MATQLSEKQAHALAAASQASEAVAELLRYAREGEWLNSEFHPDVEPLEKLCDAAKLAAEILSDEPDPDGDRNQLAGALEKFLSGWA
;
A
#
# COMPACT_ATOMS: atom_id res chain seq x y z
N MET A 1 14.27 -5.56 27.48
CA MET A 1 12.86 -5.27 27.11
C MET A 1 12.86 -4.91 25.64
N ALA A 2 12.15 -5.66 24.80
CA ALA A 2 11.90 -5.23 23.43
C ALA A 2 10.95 -4.03 23.47
N THR A 3 11.32 -2.93 22.82
CA THR A 3 10.44 -1.77 22.70
C THR A 3 9.24 -2.17 21.85
N GLN A 4 8.03 -2.17 22.42
CA GLN A 4 6.80 -2.32 21.63
C GLN A 4 6.68 -1.12 20.70
N LEU A 5 6.48 -1.38 19.41
CA LEU A 5 6.15 -0.34 18.44
C LEU A 5 4.77 0.23 18.75
N SER A 6 4.61 1.53 18.58
CA SER A 6 3.26 2.13 18.49
C SER A 6 2.54 1.62 17.24
N GLU A 7 1.21 1.70 17.24
CA GLU A 7 0.37 1.32 16.10
C GLU A 7 0.78 2.06 14.82
N LYS A 8 1.02 3.37 14.90
CA LYS A 8 1.50 4.17 13.75
C LYS A 8 2.87 3.71 13.24
N GLN A 9 3.78 3.31 14.13
CA GLN A 9 5.07 2.74 13.71
C GLN A 9 4.91 1.37 13.06
N ALA A 10 3.96 0.55 13.52
CA ALA A 10 3.64 -0.73 12.88
C ALA A 10 3.01 -0.53 11.49
N HIS A 11 2.07 0.41 11.35
CA HIS A 11 1.51 0.79 10.04
C HIS A 11 2.59 1.31 9.10
N ALA A 12 3.51 2.15 9.58
CA ALA A 12 4.60 2.66 8.74
C ALA A 12 5.49 1.53 8.22
N LEU A 13 5.80 0.54 9.07
CA LEU A 13 6.59 -0.62 8.67
C LEU A 13 5.85 -1.49 7.64
N ALA A 14 4.56 -1.77 7.88
CA ALA A 14 3.74 -2.55 6.96
C ALA A 14 3.59 -1.85 5.59
N ALA A 15 3.31 -0.55 5.60
CA ALA A 15 3.20 0.26 4.38
C ALA A 15 4.50 0.25 3.57
N ALA A 16 5.65 0.41 4.25
CA ALA A 16 6.95 0.36 3.61
C ALA A 16 7.23 -1.02 2.98
N SER A 17 6.83 -2.12 3.64
CA SER A 17 6.99 -3.47 3.10
C SER A 17 6.18 -3.65 1.80
N GLN A 18 4.89 -3.33 1.83
CA GLN A 18 4.01 -3.48 0.66
C GLN A 18 4.48 -2.61 -0.51
N ALA A 19 4.81 -1.35 -0.25
CA ALA A 19 5.33 -0.44 -1.28
C ALA A 19 6.66 -0.93 -1.87
N SER A 20 7.55 -1.49 -1.05
CA SER A 20 8.84 -1.99 -1.53
C SER A 20 8.69 -3.16 -2.48
N GLU A 21 7.80 -4.11 -2.18
CA GLU A 21 7.50 -5.25 -3.07
C GLU A 21 6.88 -4.79 -4.39
N ALA A 22 5.92 -3.86 -4.34
CA ALA A 22 5.30 -3.31 -5.54
C ALA A 22 6.30 -2.55 -6.41
N VAL A 23 7.15 -1.70 -5.81
CA VAL A 23 8.19 -0.94 -6.52
C VAL A 23 9.22 -1.88 -7.14
N ALA A 24 9.63 -2.94 -6.44
CA ALA A 24 10.54 -3.94 -6.99
C ALA A 24 9.96 -4.61 -8.24
N GLU A 25 8.68 -4.94 -8.24
CA GLU A 25 8.00 -5.52 -9.40
C GLU A 25 7.84 -4.53 -10.56
N LEU A 26 7.51 -3.27 -10.28
CA LEU A 26 7.47 -2.23 -11.31
C LEU A 26 8.85 -2.02 -11.97
N LEU A 27 9.92 -2.06 -11.17
CA LEU A 27 11.30 -1.97 -11.68
C LEU A 27 11.69 -3.22 -12.49
N ARG A 28 11.25 -4.40 -12.07
CA ARG A 28 11.41 -5.64 -12.86
C ARG A 28 10.70 -5.50 -14.20
N TYR A 29 9.43 -5.12 -14.21
CA TYR A 29 8.64 -4.90 -15.43
C TYR A 29 9.32 -3.92 -16.39
N ALA A 30 9.83 -2.79 -15.88
CA ALA A 30 10.53 -1.80 -16.70
C ALA A 30 11.80 -2.36 -17.39
N ARG A 31 12.42 -3.40 -16.83
CA ARG A 31 13.66 -4.01 -17.34
C ARG A 31 13.41 -5.25 -18.20
N GLU A 32 12.42 -6.05 -17.83
CA GLU A 32 12.19 -7.39 -18.37
C GLU A 32 10.90 -7.49 -19.19
N GLY A 33 10.00 -6.51 -19.03
CA GLY A 33 8.66 -6.52 -19.63
C GLY A 33 7.70 -7.48 -18.92
N GLU A 34 6.70 -7.89 -19.68
CA GLU A 34 5.65 -8.82 -19.26
C GLU A 34 6.22 -10.20 -18.91
N TRP A 35 5.54 -10.89 -18.00
CA TRP A 35 5.74 -12.31 -17.75
C TRP A 35 5.06 -13.15 -18.85
N LEU A 36 5.30 -14.47 -18.86
CA LEU A 36 4.85 -15.34 -19.97
C LEU A 36 3.34 -15.24 -20.27
N ASN A 37 2.50 -15.04 -19.23
CA ASN A 37 1.04 -14.99 -19.34
C ASN A 37 0.41 -13.87 -18.48
N SER A 38 1.19 -12.89 -18.03
CA SER A 38 0.73 -11.81 -17.15
C SER A 38 1.65 -10.61 -17.25
N GLU A 39 1.13 -9.41 -17.03
CA GLU A 39 1.95 -8.19 -17.05
C GLU A 39 2.96 -8.20 -15.90
N PHE A 40 2.50 -8.57 -14.69
CA PHE A 40 3.33 -8.66 -13.49
C PHE A 40 3.60 -10.11 -13.07
N HIS A 41 4.56 -10.30 -12.17
CA HIS A 41 4.82 -11.57 -11.52
C HIS A 41 3.54 -12.10 -10.84
N PRO A 42 3.16 -13.38 -11.00
CA PRO A 42 1.87 -13.89 -10.50
C PRO A 42 1.62 -13.74 -9.00
N ASP A 43 2.71 -13.73 -8.22
CA ASP A 43 2.65 -13.57 -6.76
C ASP A 43 2.75 -12.12 -6.29
N VAL A 44 2.80 -11.15 -7.21
CA VAL A 44 2.91 -9.73 -6.88
C VAL A 44 1.79 -8.96 -7.57
N GLU A 45 0.94 -8.36 -6.75
CA GLU A 45 -0.17 -7.48 -7.15
C GLU A 45 0.23 -6.04 -6.84
N PRO A 46 1.00 -5.37 -7.72
CA PRO A 46 1.65 -4.10 -7.38
C PRO A 46 0.66 -2.96 -7.13
N LEU A 47 -0.50 -2.96 -7.80
CA LEU A 47 -1.53 -1.94 -7.59
C LEU A 47 -2.13 -2.07 -6.19
N GLU A 48 -2.55 -3.28 -5.81
CA GLU A 48 -3.16 -3.63 -4.54
C GLU A 48 -2.19 -3.35 -3.39
N LYS A 49 -0.92 -3.74 -3.53
CA LYS A 49 0.13 -3.45 -2.55
C LYS A 49 0.38 -1.96 -2.37
N LEU A 50 0.39 -1.17 -3.44
CA LEU A 50 0.50 0.29 -3.34
C LEU A 50 -0.74 0.92 -2.70
N CYS A 51 -1.93 0.41 -3.00
CA CYS A 51 -3.18 0.84 -2.38
C CYS A 51 -3.22 0.53 -0.88
N ASP A 52 -2.77 -0.65 -0.46
CA ASP A 52 -2.68 -1.02 0.96
C ASP A 52 -1.66 -0.15 1.69
N ALA A 53 -0.48 0.09 1.08
CA ALA A 53 0.50 1.02 1.63
C ALA A 53 -0.06 2.45 1.78
N ALA A 54 -0.81 2.94 0.79
CA ALA A 54 -1.44 4.24 0.84
C ALA A 54 -2.55 4.31 1.91
N LYS A 55 -3.33 3.24 2.09
CA LYS A 55 -4.34 3.14 3.14
C LYS A 55 -3.69 3.21 4.52
N LEU A 56 -2.66 2.41 4.76
CA LEU A 56 -1.91 2.44 6.02
C LEU A 56 -1.29 3.81 6.29
N ALA A 57 -0.81 4.51 5.26
CA ALA A 57 -0.34 5.90 5.40
C ALA A 57 -1.49 6.86 5.76
N ALA A 58 -2.69 6.69 5.19
CA ALA A 58 -3.87 7.46 5.57
C ALA A 58 -4.27 7.23 7.03
N GLU A 59 -4.20 5.99 7.52
CA GLU A 59 -4.45 5.65 8.94
C GLU A 59 -3.47 6.35 9.89
N ILE A 60 -2.20 6.51 9.49
CA ILE A 60 -1.20 7.26 10.28
C ILE A 60 -1.58 8.75 10.38
N LEU A 61 -2.14 9.30 9.30
CA LEU A 61 -2.56 10.69 9.17
C LEU A 61 -3.99 10.98 9.69
N SER A 62 -4.71 9.96 10.17
CA SER A 62 -6.14 10.06 10.54
C SER A 62 -6.44 11.12 11.63
N ASP A 63 -5.49 11.39 12.52
CA ASP A 63 -5.61 12.41 13.55
C ASP A 63 -5.33 13.84 13.05
N GLU A 64 -4.82 14.00 11.82
CA GLU A 64 -4.49 15.29 11.25
C GLU A 64 -5.73 15.96 10.63
N PRO A 65 -5.94 17.28 10.84
CA PRO A 65 -7.05 18.00 10.22
C PRO A 65 -7.06 17.85 8.69
N ASP A 66 -8.20 17.42 8.15
CA ASP A 66 -8.45 17.26 6.71
C ASP A 66 -9.61 18.19 6.29
N PRO A 67 -9.35 19.50 6.16
CA PRO A 67 -10.41 20.50 5.95
C PRO A 67 -11.16 20.32 4.63
N ASP A 68 -10.48 19.83 3.59
CA ASP A 68 -11.06 19.58 2.27
C ASP A 68 -11.68 18.17 2.18
N GLY A 69 -11.32 17.26 3.10
CA GLY A 69 -11.86 15.90 3.17
C GLY A 69 -11.29 14.94 2.13
N ASP A 70 -10.29 15.36 1.35
CA ASP A 70 -9.72 14.58 0.25
C ASP A 70 -9.02 13.31 0.76
N ARG A 71 -8.32 13.39 1.90
CA ARG A 71 -7.64 12.22 2.47
C ARG A 71 -8.64 11.19 2.98
N ASN A 72 -9.70 11.63 3.63
CA ASN A 72 -10.77 10.74 4.08
C ASN A 72 -11.51 10.07 2.91
N GLN A 73 -11.77 10.81 1.83
CA GLN A 73 -12.37 10.25 0.61
C GLN A 73 -11.46 9.20 -0.03
N LEU A 74 -10.15 9.48 -0.12
CA LEU A 74 -9.17 8.53 -0.63
C LEU A 74 -9.12 7.27 0.24
N ALA A 75 -9.04 7.40 1.58
CA ALA A 75 -9.02 6.27 2.50
C ALA A 75 -10.25 5.36 2.32
N GLY A 76 -11.44 5.95 2.20
CA GLY A 76 -12.67 5.19 1.94
C GLY A 76 -12.69 4.51 0.57
N ALA A 77 -12.14 5.15 -0.46
CA ALA A 77 -12.02 4.55 -1.79
C ALA A 77 -11.03 3.38 -1.81
N LEU A 78 -9.90 3.51 -1.11
CA LEU A 78 -8.90 2.46 -0.94
C LEU A 78 -9.47 1.28 -0.16
N GLU A 79 -10.17 1.52 0.95
CA GLU A 79 -10.86 0.48 1.73
C GLU A 79 -11.82 -0.32 0.85
N LYS A 80 -12.65 0.39 0.08
CA LYS A 80 -13.60 -0.25 -0.83
C LYS A 80 -12.90 -1.09 -1.90
N PHE A 81 -11.83 -0.58 -2.50
CA PHE A 81 -11.05 -1.30 -3.52
C PHE A 81 -10.43 -2.59 -2.93
N LEU A 82 -9.80 -2.49 -1.75
CA LEU A 82 -9.11 -3.60 -1.07
C LEU A 82 -10.07 -4.61 -0.41
N SER A 83 -11.32 -4.23 -0.14
CA SER A 83 -12.31 -5.17 0.43
C SER A 83 -12.63 -6.36 -0.48
N GLY A 84 -12.40 -6.23 -1.79
CA GLY A 84 -12.48 -7.35 -2.75
C GLY A 84 -11.24 -8.24 -2.79
N TRP A 85 -10.22 -7.88 -2.02
CA TRP A 85 -8.89 -8.49 -2.00
C TRP A 85 -8.58 -9.19 -0.66
N ALA A 86 -9.20 -8.75 0.44
CA ALA A 86 -9.03 -9.32 1.79
C ALA A 86 -9.69 -10.70 1.99
#